data_AF-A0A6N7YA74-F1
#
_entry.id   AF-A0A6N7YA74-F1
#
_cell.length_a   1.000
_cell.length_b   1.000
_cell.length_c   1.000
_cell.angle_alpha   90.00
_cell.angle_beta   90.00
_cell.angle_gamma   90.00
#
_symmetry.space_group_name_H-M   'P 1'
#
loop_
_entity.id
_entity.type
_entity.pdbx_description
1 polymer ?
#
loop_
_entity_poly.entity_id
_entity_poly.type
_entity_poly.pdbx_seq_one_letter_code
_entity_poly.pdbx_strand_id
1 'polypeptide(L)'
;MRKRAGKKRNLFHIINYIVLALTIITAVYIMANGMGLVDSLDFGAGVYYYADIPEFSKYTDGTWYTSPVSMQVLIALFIIWGIFMYKIWGWIEKKDDHR
;
A
#
# COMPACT_ATOMS: atom_id res chain seq x y z
N MET A 1 31.14 33.92 -1.06
CA MET A 1 30.39 33.01 -0.16
C MET A 1 29.71 31.80 -0.85
N ARG A 2 29.65 31.72 -2.19
CA ARG A 2 28.96 30.63 -2.96
C ARG A 2 29.57 29.22 -2.88
N LYS A 3 30.89 29.07 -2.67
CA LYS A 3 31.57 27.74 -2.67
C LYS A 3 31.21 26.83 -1.49
N ARG A 4 30.88 27.38 -0.31
CA ARG A 4 30.57 26.58 0.90
C ARG A 4 29.18 25.91 0.83
N ALA A 5 28.23 26.51 0.13
CA ALA A 5 26.88 25.97 -0.03
C ALA A 5 26.85 24.70 -0.93
N GLY A 6 27.61 24.69 -2.04
CA GLY A 6 27.71 23.52 -2.92
C GLY A 6 28.39 22.31 -2.27
N LYS A 7 29.44 22.54 -1.45
CA LYS A 7 30.13 21.47 -0.71
C LYS A 7 29.24 20.81 0.34
N LYS A 8 28.41 21.59 1.05
CA LYS A 8 27.42 21.05 2.01
C LYS A 8 26.35 20.22 1.30
N ARG A 9 25.80 20.69 0.19
CA ARG A 9 24.80 19.93 -0.59
C ARG A 9 25.35 18.59 -1.08
N ASN A 10 26.58 18.55 -1.58
CA ASN A 10 27.23 17.30 -2.01
C ASN A 10 27.48 16.34 -0.84
N LEU A 11 27.86 16.84 0.34
CA LEU A 11 28.04 15.99 1.53
C LEU A 11 26.72 15.34 1.97
N PHE A 12 25.60 16.08 1.96
CA PHE A 12 24.28 15.52 2.28
C PHE A 12 23.87 14.42 1.29
N HIS A 13 24.12 14.60 -0.01
CA HIS A 13 23.86 13.56 -0.99
C HIS A 13 24.71 12.30 -0.75
N ILE A 14 26.00 12.46 -0.46
CA ILE A 14 26.88 11.32 -0.15
C ILE A 14 26.39 10.57 1.09
N ILE A 15 26.06 11.28 2.17
CA ILE A 15 25.52 10.67 3.39
C ILE A 15 24.21 9.92 3.07
N ASN A 16 23.30 10.52 2.31
CA ASN A 16 22.05 9.87 1.92
C ASN A 16 22.29 8.60 1.10
N TYR A 17 23.24 8.60 0.17
CA TYR A 17 23.59 7.40 -0.58
C TYR A 17 24.19 6.30 0.30
N ILE A 18 25.02 6.67 1.28
CA ILE A 18 25.58 5.72 2.25
C ILE A 18 24.46 5.11 3.10
N VAL A 19 23.56 5.95 3.63
CA VAL A 19 22.42 5.48 4.42
C VAL A 19 21.53 4.58 3.59
N LEU A 20 21.21 4.96 2.34
CA LEU A 20 20.42 4.14 1.43
C LEU A 20 21.07 2.77 1.18
N ALA A 21 22.37 2.75 0.89
CA ALA A 21 23.11 1.52 0.65
C ALA A 21 23.13 0.62 1.90
N LEU A 22 23.37 1.19 3.09
CA LEU A 22 23.35 0.45 4.35
C LEU A 22 21.96 -0.11 4.64
N THR A 23 20.89 0.65 4.40
CA THR A 23 19.52 0.19 4.58
C THR A 23 19.20 -0.99 3.68
N ILE A 24 19.57 -0.92 2.39
CA ILE A 24 19.34 -2.00 1.43
C ILE A 24 20.13 -3.25 1.84
N ILE A 25 21.42 -3.10 2.19
CA ILE A 25 22.26 -4.23 2.63
C ILE A 25 21.66 -4.87 3.89
N THR A 26 21.26 -4.06 4.87
CA THR A 26 20.67 -4.55 6.13
C THR A 26 19.36 -5.27 5.88
N ALA A 27 18.48 -4.74 5.03
CA ALA A 27 17.23 -5.39 4.66
C ALA A 27 17.48 -6.75 4.00
N VAL A 28 18.41 -6.82 3.04
CA VAL A 28 18.79 -8.08 2.38
C VAL A 28 19.39 -9.07 3.38
N TYR A 29 20.23 -8.61 4.30
CA TYR A 29 20.82 -9.44 5.33
C TYR A 29 19.76 -10.01 6.30
N ILE A 30 18.79 -9.20 6.71
CA ILE A 30 17.64 -9.66 7.53
C ILE A 30 16.84 -10.73 6.80
N MET A 31 16.49 -10.48 5.53
CA MET A 31 15.73 -11.43 4.71
C MET A 31 16.49 -12.73 4.49
N ALA A 32 17.78 -12.67 4.15
CA ALA A 32 18.59 -13.86 3.87
C ALA A 32 18.83 -14.74 5.09
N ASN A 33 18.80 -14.16 6.30
CA ASN A 33 19.00 -14.89 7.55
C ASN A 33 17.69 -15.18 8.29
N GLY A 34 16.53 -14.79 7.74
CA GLY A 34 15.23 -14.99 8.39
C GLY A 34 15.15 -14.35 9.78
N MET A 35 15.87 -13.25 10.02
CA MET A 35 15.94 -12.66 11.36
C MET A 35 14.60 -12.02 11.74
N GLY A 36 14.04 -12.45 12.87
CA GLY A 36 12.73 -12.00 13.34
C GLY A 36 11.56 -12.83 12.83
N LEU A 37 11.82 -13.91 12.06
CA LEU A 37 10.81 -14.92 11.74
C LEU A 37 10.56 -15.82 12.96
N VAL A 38 9.30 -16.23 13.13
CA VAL A 38 8.95 -17.30 14.08
C VAL A 38 9.29 -18.63 13.41
N ASP A 39 9.93 -19.54 14.13
CA ASP A 39 10.27 -20.88 13.62
C ASP A 39 8.99 -21.54 13.06
N SER A 40 9.03 -21.94 11.77
CA SER A 40 7.94 -22.48 10.91
C SER A 40 7.20 -21.50 9.98
N LEU A 41 7.44 -20.19 10.07
CA LEU A 41 6.78 -19.18 9.22
C LEU A 41 7.79 -18.45 8.32
N ASP A 42 7.62 -18.54 6.99
CA ASP A 42 8.49 -17.90 5.99
C ASP A 42 7.88 -16.57 5.52
N PHE A 43 8.09 -15.50 6.30
CA PHE A 43 7.67 -14.15 5.90
C PHE A 43 8.66 -13.56 4.90
N GLY A 44 8.53 -13.96 3.63
CA GLY A 44 9.29 -13.40 2.52
C GLY A 44 8.91 -11.95 2.18
N ALA A 45 9.71 -11.30 1.33
CA ALA A 45 9.44 -9.94 0.83
C ALA A 45 8.13 -9.90 0.03
N GLY A 46 7.05 -9.38 0.64
CA GLY A 46 5.72 -9.31 0.04
C GLY A 46 4.69 -10.29 0.62
N VAL A 47 5.09 -11.13 1.57
CA VAL A 47 4.14 -11.96 2.33
C VAL A 47 3.49 -11.08 3.40
N TYR A 48 2.19 -10.82 3.26
CA TYR A 48 1.43 -10.07 4.25
C TYR A 48 1.22 -10.93 5.49
N TYR A 49 1.39 -10.35 6.68
CA TYR A 49 1.27 -11.03 7.98
C TYR A 49 0.00 -11.86 8.20
N TYR A 50 -1.05 -11.64 7.40
CA TYR A 50 -2.31 -12.39 7.46
C TYR A 50 -2.34 -13.66 6.59
N ALA A 51 -1.39 -13.83 5.67
CA ALA A 51 -1.40 -14.95 4.72
C ALA A 51 -1.13 -16.31 5.41
N ASP A 52 -0.32 -16.31 6.47
CA ASP A 52 0.15 -17.54 7.12
C ASP A 52 -0.33 -17.70 8.57
N ILE A 53 -1.36 -16.96 8.98
CA ILE A 53 -1.97 -17.18 10.30
C ILE A 53 -2.62 -18.58 10.28
N PRO A 54 -2.22 -19.50 11.19
CA PRO A 54 -2.85 -20.81 11.29
C PRO A 54 -4.36 -20.65 11.45
N GLU A 55 -5.12 -21.43 10.68
CA GLU A 55 -6.59 -21.36 10.60
C GLU A 55 -7.18 -20.10 9.94
N PHE A 56 -6.40 -19.11 9.49
CA PHE A 56 -6.97 -17.92 8.84
C PHE A 56 -7.61 -18.21 7.48
N SER A 57 -7.18 -19.30 6.85
CA SER A 57 -7.85 -19.88 5.69
C SER A 57 -9.35 -20.10 5.94
N LYS A 58 -9.76 -20.38 7.20
CA LYS A 58 -11.18 -20.45 7.55
C LYS A 58 -11.84 -19.12 7.21
N TYR A 59 -11.37 -17.99 7.69
CA TYR A 59 -12.03 -16.69 7.43
C TYR A 59 -11.99 -16.24 5.95
N THR A 60 -11.10 -16.79 5.13
CA THR A 60 -10.92 -16.39 3.72
C THR A 60 -11.41 -17.40 2.69
N ASP A 61 -11.83 -18.60 3.10
CA ASP A 61 -12.31 -19.68 2.21
C ASP A 61 -13.66 -19.37 1.52
N GLY A 62 -14.24 -18.20 1.78
CA GLY A 62 -15.50 -17.76 1.20
C GLY A 62 -16.74 -18.44 1.79
N THR A 63 -16.59 -19.31 2.79
CA THR A 63 -17.73 -20.03 3.39
C THR A 63 -18.46 -19.24 4.48
N TRP A 64 -17.87 -18.16 5.00
CA TRP A 64 -18.39 -17.40 6.15
C TRP A 64 -19.34 -16.27 5.75
N TYR A 65 -19.33 -15.86 4.49
CA TYR A 65 -20.25 -14.85 3.99
C TYR A 65 -20.61 -15.11 2.53
N THR A 66 -21.78 -15.69 2.35
CA THR A 66 -22.45 -15.74 1.05
C THR A 66 -23.37 -14.54 0.96
N SER A 67 -23.03 -13.57 0.12
CA SER A 67 -23.92 -12.44 -0.16
C SER A 67 -25.27 -12.97 -0.64
N PRO A 68 -26.40 -12.55 -0.03
CA PRO A 68 -27.74 -12.91 -0.53
C PRO A 68 -28.05 -12.25 -1.88
N VAL A 69 -27.21 -11.29 -2.30
CA VAL A 69 -27.31 -10.56 -3.56
C VAL A 69 -26.18 -10.99 -4.48
N SER A 70 -26.47 -11.25 -5.75
CA SER A 70 -25.45 -11.70 -6.71
C SER A 70 -24.37 -10.63 -6.92
N MET A 71 -23.13 -11.06 -7.17
CA MET A 71 -21.99 -10.16 -7.44
C MET A 71 -22.28 -9.21 -8.61
N GLN A 72 -23.00 -9.68 -9.62
CA GLN A 72 -23.41 -8.85 -10.77
C GLN A 72 -24.31 -7.68 -10.35
N VAL A 73 -25.26 -7.91 -9.44
CA VAL A 73 -26.12 -6.85 -8.92
C VAL A 73 -25.30 -5.85 -8.10
N LEU A 74 -24.37 -6.32 -7.28
CA LEU A 74 -23.48 -5.46 -6.51
C LEU A 74 -22.61 -4.58 -7.43
N ILE A 75 -22.03 -5.16 -8.49
CA ILE A 75 -21.26 -4.41 -9.50
C ILE A 75 -22.14 -3.37 -10.19
N ALA A 76 -23.37 -3.76 -10.60
CA ALA A 76 -24.30 -2.83 -11.25
C ALA A 76 -24.65 -1.65 -10.32
N LEU A 77 -24.94 -1.93 -9.04
CA LEU A 77 -25.23 -0.90 -8.04
C LEU A 77 -24.02 0.02 -7.81
N PHE A 78 -22.81 -0.54 -7.73
CA PHE A 78 -21.58 0.25 -7.61
C PHE A 78 -21.39 1.22 -8.78
N ILE A 79 -21.61 0.76 -10.02
CA ILE A 79 -21.50 1.61 -11.22
C ILE A 79 -22.59 2.68 -11.23
N ILE A 80 -23.84 2.31 -10.93
CA ILE A 80 -24.97 3.26 -10.85
C ILE A 80 -24.66 4.35 -9.82
N TRP A 81 -24.18 3.96 -8.65
CA TRP A 81 -23.79 4.89 -7.59
C TRP A 81 -22.65 5.81 -8.02
N GLY A 82 -21.61 5.26 -8.68
CA GLY A 82 -20.50 6.05 -9.22
C GLY A 82 -20.97 7.12 -10.22
N ILE A 83 -21.84 6.76 -11.15
CA ILE A 83 -22.42 7.70 -12.12
C ILE A 83 -23.25 8.78 -11.41
N PHE A 84 -24.06 8.38 -10.42
CA PHE A 84 -24.86 9.31 -9.63
C PHE A 84 -23.99 10.34 -8.91
N MET A 85 -22.93 9.89 -8.23
CA MET A 85 -21.99 10.77 -7.54
C MET A 85 -21.26 11.71 -8.51
N TYR A 86 -20.85 11.22 -9.68
CA TYR A 86 -20.24 12.05 -10.72
C TYR A 86 -21.18 13.19 -11.17
N LYS A 87 -22.47 12.90 -11.37
CA LYS A 87 -23.46 13.93 -11.75
C LYS A 87 -23.72 14.94 -10.64
N ILE A 88 -23.77 14.51 -9.38
CA ILE A 88 -23.88 15.42 -8.23
C ILE A 88 -22.67 16.34 -8.17
N TRP A 89 -21.47 15.78 -8.29
CA TRP A 89 -20.24 16.54 -8.23
C TRP A 89 -20.17 17.61 -9.33
N GLY A 90 -20.44 17.22 -10.58
CA GLY A 90 -20.48 18.17 -11.69
C GLY A 90 -21.59 19.23 -11.58
N TRP A 91 -22.68 18.95 -10.84
CA TRP A 91 -23.69 19.97 -10.54
C TRP A 91 -23.22 20.97 -9.48
N ILE A 92 -22.52 20.48 -8.45
CA ILE A 92 -21.90 21.34 -7.42
C ILE A 92 -20.88 22.27 -8.06
N GLU A 93 -19.97 21.74 -8.89
CA GLU A 93 -18.94 22.55 -9.57
C GLU A 93 -19.57 23.64 -10.48
N LYS A 94 -20.63 23.30 -11.23
CA LYS A 94 -21.35 24.29 -12.05
C LYS A 94 -22.03 25.38 -11.23
N LYS A 95 -22.42 25.10 -9.98
CA LYS A 95 -23.01 26.09 -9.09
C LYS A 95 -21.97 27.09 -8.59
N ASP A 96 -20.73 26.65 -8.42
CA ASP A 96 -19.63 27.48 -7.94
C ASP A 96 -19.08 28.43 -9.03
N ASP A 97 -19.13 28.02 -10.31
CA ASP A 97 -18.73 28.86 -11.47
C ASP A 97 -19.71 30.02 -11.78
N HIS A 98 -20.89 30.05 -11.15
CA HIS A 98 -21.91 31.09 -11.28
C HIS A 98 -21.96 32.06 -10.09
N ARG A 99 -20.93 32.08 -9.23
CA ARG A 99 -20.66 33.12 -8.22
C ARG A 99 -19.46 33.96 -8.60
#